data_AF-A0AAW5KIN3-F1
#
_entry.id   AF-A0AAW5KIN3-F1
#
_cell.length_a   1.000
_cell.length_b   1.000
_cell.length_c   1.000
_cell.angle_alpha   90.00
_cell.angle_beta   90.00
_cell.angle_gamma   90.00
#
_symmetry.space_group_name_H-M   'P 1'
#
loop_
_entity.id
_entity.type
_entity.pdbx_description
1 polymer ?
#
loop_
_entity_poly.entity_id
_entity_poly.type
_entity_poly.pdbx_seq_one_letter_code
_entity_poly.pdbx_strand_id
1 'polypeptide(L)'
;PMVLEMIAAAAAAGASVITLCDAAGASQPEEFAAFFSAVRAEVPEAAGCAWGVQCSDGLKMALACAVAAIRAGADEVKVTADGGDCPALDALSQIVRSRGDAC
;
A
#
# COMPACT_ATOMS: atom_id res chain seq x y z
N PRO A 1 9.95 -0.96 15.00
CA PRO A 1 9.98 0.04 16.09
C PRO A 1 9.76 1.49 15.59
N MET A 2 10.69 2.10 14.84
CA MET A 2 10.60 3.52 14.46
C MET A 2 9.36 3.86 13.62
N VAL A 3 9.02 3.05 12.60
CA VAL A 3 7.86 3.29 11.72
C VAL A 3 6.54 3.26 12.51
N LEU A 4 6.42 2.37 13.49
CA LEU A 4 5.21 2.22 14.29
C LEU A 4 4.96 3.45 15.16
N GLU A 5 6.01 3.97 15.81
CA GLU A 5 5.94 5.19 16.62
C GLU A 5 5.56 6.41 15.77
N MET A 6 6.11 6.51 14.55
CA MET A 6 5.76 7.59 13.62
C MET A 6 4.29 7.53 13.20
N ILE A 7 3.78 6.34 12.90
CA ILE A 7 2.38 6.15 12.52
C ILE A 7 1.46 6.46 13.70
N ALA A 8 1.77 5.96 14.89
CA ALA A 8 0.98 6.22 16.10
C ALA A 8 0.94 7.73 16.41
N ALA A 9 2.08 8.42 16.31
CA ALA A 9 2.15 9.86 16.51
C ALA A 9 1.35 10.63 15.43
N ALA A 10 1.43 10.22 14.16
CA ALA A 10 0.67 10.83 13.08
C ALA A 10 -0.85 10.63 13.27
N ALA A 11 -1.27 9.43 13.65
CA ALA A 11 -2.67 9.12 13.94
C ALA A 11 -3.17 9.96 15.15
N ALA A 12 -2.39 10.05 16.22
CA ALA A 12 -2.71 10.88 17.39
C ALA A 12 -2.78 12.38 17.04
N ALA A 13 -2.01 12.83 16.05
CA ALA A 13 -2.07 14.19 15.50
C ALA A 13 -3.27 14.44 14.58
N GLY A 14 -4.10 13.43 14.31
CA GLY A 14 -5.32 13.55 13.50
C GLY A 14 -5.16 13.18 12.03
N ALA A 15 -4.13 12.40 11.67
CA ALA A 15 -4.04 11.85 10.32
C ALA A 15 -5.26 10.97 10.00
N SER A 16 -5.90 11.22 8.85
CA SER A 16 -7.02 10.40 8.38
C SER A 16 -6.61 9.27 7.44
N VAL A 17 -5.39 9.32 6.91
CA VAL A 17 -4.83 8.33 5.99
C VAL A 17 -3.36 8.06 6.33
N ILE A 18 -2.96 6.80 6.39
CA ILE A 18 -1.58 6.35 6.53
C ILE A 18 -1.17 5.64 5.24
N THR A 19 -0.14 6.14 4.55
CA THR A 19 0.39 5.49 3.34
C THR A 19 1.71 4.79 3.63
N LEU A 20 1.79 3.48 3.38
CA LEU A 20 3.04 2.74 3.40
C LEU A 20 3.67 2.69 2.00
N CYS A 21 4.95 3.01 1.90
CA CYS A 21 5.62 3.17 0.63
C CYS A 21 6.78 2.17 0.44
N ASP A 22 6.77 1.43 -0.67
CA ASP A 22 7.99 0.81 -1.21
C ASP A 22 8.67 1.80 -2.15
N ALA A 23 9.45 2.73 -1.58
CA ALA A 23 10.13 3.78 -2.33
C ALA A 23 11.35 3.25 -3.12
N ALA A 24 11.97 2.16 -2.67
CA ALA A 24 13.09 1.54 -3.39
C ALA A 24 12.61 0.67 -4.56
N GLY A 25 11.36 0.22 -4.51
CA GLY A 25 10.79 -0.71 -5.48
C GLY A 25 11.46 -2.08 -5.42
N ALA A 26 11.89 -2.48 -4.23
CA ALA A 26 12.72 -3.66 -3.99
C ALA A 26 11.97 -4.79 -3.27
N SER A 27 10.67 -4.63 -3.01
CA SER A 27 9.87 -5.64 -2.32
C SER A 27 9.29 -6.65 -3.30
N GLN A 28 9.22 -7.91 -2.86
CA GLN A 28 8.33 -8.88 -3.50
C GLN A 28 6.89 -8.70 -2.98
N PRO A 29 5.86 -9.12 -3.75
CA PRO A 29 4.47 -8.92 -3.38
C PRO A 29 4.10 -9.49 -2.00
N GLU A 30 4.55 -10.70 -1.69
CA GLU A 30 4.29 -11.39 -0.43
C GLU A 30 4.99 -10.71 0.74
N GLU A 31 6.22 -10.22 0.53
CA GLU A 31 6.98 -9.48 1.54
C GLU A 31 6.30 -8.15 1.86
N PHE A 32 5.85 -7.42 0.84
CA PHE A 32 5.18 -6.14 1.02
C PHE A 32 3.82 -6.30 1.72
N ALA A 33 3.04 -7.31 1.34
CA ALA A 33 1.77 -7.62 2.00
C ALA A 33 1.97 -8.07 3.47
N ALA A 34 3.00 -8.86 3.75
CA ALA A 34 3.34 -9.26 5.11
C ALA A 34 3.77 -8.06 5.96
N PHE A 35 4.62 -7.18 5.41
CA PHE A 35 5.01 -5.93 6.06
C PHE A 35 3.80 -5.04 6.36
N PHE A 36 2.93 -4.82 5.36
CA PHE A 36 1.71 -4.04 5.52
C PHE A 36 0.81 -4.60 6.63
N SER A 37 0.57 -5.91 6.61
CA SER A 37 -0.26 -6.59 7.61
C SER A 37 0.30 -6.47 9.02
N ALA A 38 1.62 -6.63 9.17
CA ALA A 38 2.30 -6.50 10.45
C ALA A 38 2.19 -5.07 11.00
N VAL A 39 2.48 -4.06 10.18
CA VAL A 39 2.38 -2.65 10.59
C VAL A 39 0.96 -2.29 11.00
N ARG A 40 -0.04 -2.69 10.21
CA ARG A 40 -1.45 -2.42 10.51
C ARG A 40 -1.92 -3.09 11.81
N ALA A 41 -1.43 -4.30 12.11
CA ALA A 41 -1.76 -5.01 13.34
C ALA A 41 -1.09 -4.40 14.58
N GLU A 42 0.08 -3.78 14.42
CA GLU A 42 0.89 -3.25 15.52
C GLU A 42 0.58 -1.79 15.88
N VAL A 43 -0.27 -1.08 15.12
CA VAL A 43 -0.62 0.34 15.38
C VAL A 43 -2.13 0.54 15.52
N PRO A 44 -2.73 0.12 16.66
CA PRO A 44 -4.17 0.27 16.89
C PRO A 44 -4.63 1.74 16.94
N GLU A 45 -3.73 2.69 17.21
CA GLU A 45 -4.00 4.13 17.16
C GLU A 45 -4.45 4.59 15.77
N ALA A 46 -4.03 3.88 14.72
CA ALA A 46 -4.40 4.14 13.34
C ALA A 46 -5.65 3.38 12.88
N ALA A 47 -6.42 2.75 13.80
CA ALA A 47 -7.62 1.99 13.46
C ALA A 47 -8.72 2.85 12.79
N GLY A 48 -8.73 4.16 13.03
CA GLY A 48 -9.64 5.11 12.38
C GLY A 48 -9.13 5.70 11.07
N CYS A 49 -7.89 5.38 10.66
CA CYS A 49 -7.29 5.86 9.43
C CYS A 49 -7.60 4.92 8.27
N ALA A 50 -7.74 5.46 7.06
CA ALA A 50 -7.62 4.66 5.85
C ALA A 50 -6.16 4.26 5.62
N TRP A 51 -5.93 3.08 5.06
CA TRP A 51 -4.61 2.54 4.77
C TRP A 51 -4.31 2.61 3.29
N GLY A 52 -3.37 3.47 2.92
CA GLY A 52 -2.89 3.60 1.55
C GLY A 52 -1.58 2.86 1.29
N VAL A 53 -1.29 2.58 0.03
CA VAL A 53 0.02 2.12 -0.43
C VAL A 53 0.54 2.88 -1.64
N GLN A 54 1.86 2.97 -1.74
CA GLN A 54 2.57 3.46 -2.91
C GLN A 54 3.75 2.52 -3.19
N CYS A 55 3.81 1.94 -4.38
CA CYS A 55 4.87 1.01 -4.75
C CYS A 55 5.69 1.60 -5.90
N SER A 56 7.01 1.44 -5.84
CA SER A 56 7.90 1.83 -6.94
C SER A 56 8.33 0.60 -7.74
N ASP A 57 8.66 0.77 -9.01
CA ASP A 57 8.80 -0.33 -9.98
C ASP A 57 10.24 -0.76 -10.25
N GLY A 58 11.11 -0.70 -9.23
CA GLY A 58 12.52 -1.09 -9.32
C GLY A 58 12.71 -2.55 -9.75
N LEU A 59 11.91 -3.47 -9.20
CA LEU A 59 11.93 -4.90 -9.54
C LEU A 59 10.89 -5.31 -10.60
N LYS A 60 10.19 -4.36 -11.23
CA LYS A 60 9.09 -4.65 -12.17
C LYS A 60 7.92 -5.41 -11.53
N MET A 61 7.71 -5.18 -10.24
CA MET A 61 6.68 -5.83 -9.42
C MET A 61 5.73 -4.84 -8.74
N ALA A 62 5.80 -3.54 -9.01
CA ALA A 62 5.03 -2.54 -8.26
C ALA A 62 3.51 -2.82 -8.30
N LEU A 63 2.99 -3.19 -9.49
CA LEU A 63 1.57 -3.50 -9.65
C LEU A 63 1.17 -4.76 -8.85
N ALA A 64 2.04 -5.78 -8.82
CA ALA A 64 1.79 -6.99 -8.04
C ALA A 64 1.83 -6.71 -6.53
N CYS A 65 2.77 -5.88 -6.06
CA CYS A 65 2.85 -5.42 -4.68
C CYS A 65 1.61 -4.63 -4.27
N ALA A 66 1.11 -3.75 -5.15
CA ALA A 66 -0.12 -3.00 -4.91
C ALA A 66 -1.34 -3.94 -4.76
N VAL A 67 -1.49 -4.94 -5.65
CA VAL A 67 -2.57 -5.93 -5.55
C VAL A 67 -2.45 -6.78 -4.28
N ALA A 68 -1.23 -7.19 -3.92
CA ALA A 68 -0.99 -7.94 -2.69
C ALA A 68 -1.34 -7.12 -1.44
N ALA A 69 -1.06 -5.81 -1.44
CA ALA A 69 -1.49 -4.91 -0.38
C ALA A 69 -3.01 -4.71 -0.32
N ILE A 70 -3.70 -4.63 -1.47
CA ILE A 70 -5.17 -4.62 -1.51
C ILE A 70 -5.72 -5.85 -0.79
N ARG A 71 -5.20 -7.04 -1.10
CA ARG A 71 -5.58 -8.30 -0.42
C ARG A 71 -5.32 -8.29 1.08
N ALA A 72 -4.28 -7.58 1.51
CA ALA A 72 -3.94 -7.39 2.91
C ALA A 72 -4.82 -6.35 3.62
N GLY A 73 -5.71 -5.68 2.89
CA GLY A 73 -6.67 -4.71 3.42
C GLY A 73 -6.25 -3.25 3.24
N ALA A 74 -5.47 -2.93 2.21
CA ALA A 74 -5.28 -1.53 1.80
C ALA A 74 -6.56 -0.95 1.19
N ASP A 75 -6.93 0.24 1.64
CA ASP A 75 -8.10 1.00 1.19
C ASP A 75 -7.79 1.86 -0.04
N GLU A 76 -6.54 2.30 -0.18
CA GLU A 76 -6.09 3.21 -1.25
C GLU A 76 -4.79 2.74 -1.91
N VAL A 77 -4.68 2.93 -3.23
CA VAL A 77 -3.44 2.70 -3.98
C VAL A 77 -3.08 3.96 -4.77
N LYS A 78 -1.86 4.47 -4.55
CA LYS A 78 -1.33 5.59 -5.33
C LYS A 78 -0.74 5.08 -6.64
N VAL A 79 -1.20 5.65 -7.74
CA VAL A 79 -0.83 5.27 -9.11
C VAL A 79 -0.48 6.49 -9.95
N THR A 80 0.18 6.29 -11.09
CA THR A 80 0.42 7.33 -12.09
C THR A 80 -0.36 7.06 -13.37
N ALA A 81 -0.63 8.09 -14.16
CA ALA A 81 -1.37 7.93 -15.42
C ALA A 81 -0.58 7.15 -16.48
N ASP A 82 0.75 7.26 -16.48
CA ASP A 82 1.66 6.71 -17.49
C ASP A 82 2.46 5.48 -17.01
N GLY A 83 2.39 5.16 -15.72
CA GLY A 83 3.09 4.02 -15.12
C GLY A 83 4.59 4.18 -14.90
N GLY A 84 5.21 5.35 -15.10
CA GLY A 84 6.66 5.58 -15.08
C GLY A 84 7.48 4.63 -14.17
N ASP A 85 7.68 5.02 -12.91
CA ASP A 85 8.30 4.16 -11.88
C ASP A 85 7.28 3.66 -10.84
N CYS A 86 5.98 3.71 -11.17
CA CYS A 86 4.87 3.39 -10.26
C CYS A 86 3.80 2.56 -11.01
N PRO A 87 2.85 1.89 -10.34
CA PRO A 87 1.76 1.23 -11.04
C PRO A 87 0.98 2.20 -11.91
N ALA A 88 0.74 1.80 -13.17
CA ALA A 88 -0.07 2.56 -14.11
C ALA A 88 -1.56 2.45 -13.74
N LEU A 89 -2.29 3.57 -13.83
CA LEU A 89 -3.71 3.64 -13.54
C LEU A 89 -4.53 2.70 -14.44
N ASP A 90 -4.18 2.62 -15.73
CA ASP A 90 -4.87 1.75 -16.68
C ASP A 90 -4.73 0.27 -16.27
N ALA A 91 -3.51 -0.16 -15.94
CA ALA A 91 -3.23 -1.52 -15.52
C ALA A 91 -3.96 -1.89 -14.21
N LEU A 92 -3.91 -1.03 -13.19
CA LEU A 92 -4.65 -1.27 -11.94
C LEU A 92 -6.17 -1.29 -12.20
N SER A 93 -6.69 -0.35 -13.00
CA SER A 93 -8.10 -0.28 -13.33
C SER A 93 -8.58 -1.53 -14.07
N GLN A 94 -7.75 -2.12 -14.93
CA GLN A 94 -8.05 -3.36 -15.63
C GLN A 94 -8.16 -4.54 -14.65
N ILE A 95 -7.27 -4.62 -13.66
CA ILE A 95 -7.31 -5.66 -12.62
C ILE A 95 -8.60 -5.52 -11.81
N VAL A 96 -8.88 -4.31 -11.29
CA VAL A 96 -10.11 -4.03 -10.53
C VAL A 96 -11.35 -4.37 -11.36
N ARG A 97 -11.41 -3.99 -12.63
CA ARG A 97 -12.52 -4.32 -13.52
C ARG A 97 -12.69 -5.82 -13.73
N SER A 98 -11.59 -6.56 -13.80
CA SER A 98 -11.60 -8.00 -14.13
C SER A 98 -11.83 -8.89 -12.90
N ARG A 99 -11.50 -8.39 -11.70
CA ARG A 99 -11.49 -9.19 -10.47
C ARG A 99 -12.50 -8.70 -9.42
N GLY A 100 -12.84 -7.41 -9.40
CA GLY A 100 -13.80 -6.83 -8.45
C GLY A 100 -13.47 -7.24 -7.01
N ASP A 101 -14.45 -7.83 -6.33
CA ASP A 101 -14.33 -8.30 -4.93
C ASP A 101 -13.35 -9.48 -4.75
N ALA A 102 -12.89 -10.10 -5.84
CA ALA A 102 -11.87 -11.15 -5.83
C ALA A 102 -10.44 -10.63 -6.02
N CYS A 103 -10.27 -9.30 -5.97
CA CYS A 103 -8.97 -8.63 -5.92
C CYS A 103 -8.22 -9.03 -4.66
#